data_AF-A0A7Y5FTA4-F1
#
_entry.id   AF-A0A7Y5FTA4-F1
#
_cell.length_a   1.000
_cell.length_b   1.000
_cell.length_c   1.000
_cell.angle_alpha   90.00
_cell.angle_beta   90.00
_cell.angle_gamma   90.00
#
_symmetry.space_group_name_H-M   'P 1'
#
loop_
_entity.id
_entity.type
_entity.pdbx_description
1 polymer ?
#
loop_
_entity_poly.entity_id
_entity_poly.type
_entity_poly.pdbx_seq_one_letter_code
_entity_poly.pdbx_strand_id
1 'polypeptide(L)'
;MTWPVYVADRYGHMIYMTAERWRHAKRHRGMNDEILPKVLSTLRESRRRQEEPFSDVFRYEKPFRGLPLGYKKIIVVVKFEFDPSNVYHENNFVMTAYLHY
;
A
#
# COMPACT_ATOMS: atom_id res chain seq x y z
N MET A 1 4.84 -13.64 -10.29
CA MET A 1 4.22 -12.30 -10.28
C MET A 1 5.18 -11.35 -10.98
N THR A 2 4.73 -10.55 -11.93
CA THR A 2 5.55 -9.55 -12.64
C THR A 2 5.46 -8.20 -11.92
N TRP A 3 6.55 -7.42 -11.96
CA TRP A 3 6.62 -6.09 -11.36
C TRP A 3 6.62 -5.01 -12.45
N PRO A 4 6.02 -3.83 -12.20
CA PRO A 4 5.25 -3.46 -11.01
C PRO A 4 3.92 -4.23 -10.91
N VAL A 5 3.42 -4.36 -9.68
CA VAL A 5 2.10 -4.94 -9.41
C VAL A 5 1.09 -3.81 -9.33
N TYR A 6 -0.01 -3.93 -10.07
CA TYR A 6 -1.11 -2.98 -10.09
C TYR A 6 -2.30 -3.49 -9.30
N VAL A 7 -2.96 -2.58 -8.60
CA VAL A 7 -4.16 -2.87 -7.81
C VAL A 7 -5.07 -1.65 -7.79
N ALA A 8 -6.35 -1.87 -8.10
CA ALA A 8 -7.38 -0.85 -7.91
C ALA A 8 -7.85 -0.84 -6.46
N ASP A 9 -7.98 0.35 -5.87
CA ASP A 9 -8.63 0.52 -4.57
C ASP A 9 -10.17 0.42 -4.69
N ARG A 10 -10.86 0.49 -3.55
CA ARG A 10 -12.34 0.44 -3.49
C ARG A 10 -13.06 1.60 -4.20
N TYR A 11 -12.33 2.64 -4.59
CA TYR A 11 -12.86 3.84 -5.25
C TYR A 11 -12.47 3.87 -6.74
N GLY A 12 -11.75 2.85 -7.23
CA GLY A 12 -11.35 2.72 -8.63
C GLY A 12 -9.99 3.33 -8.97
N HIS A 13 -9.26 3.87 -7.99
CA HIS A 13 -7.94 4.44 -8.26
C HIS A 13 -6.92 3.34 -8.47
N MET A 14 -6.18 3.42 -9.55
CA MET A 14 -5.11 2.48 -9.85
C MET A 14 -3.88 2.85 -9.03
N ILE A 15 -3.35 1.87 -8.29
CA ILE A 15 -2.16 2.03 -7.44
C ILE A 15 -1.16 0.97 -7.87
N TYR A 16 0.09 1.36 -8.07
CA TYR A 16 1.16 0.41 -8.35
C TYR A 16 2.15 0.27 -7.20
N MET A 17 2.76 -0.90 -7.11
CA MET A 17 3.89 -1.17 -6.23
C MET A 17 5.04 -1.73 -7.05
N THR A 18 6.23 -1.18 -6.88
CA THR A 18 7.45 -1.66 -7.54
C THR A 18 8.17 -2.70 -6.68
N ALA A 19 9.03 -3.50 -7.32
CA ALA A 19 9.87 -4.46 -6.62
C ALA A 19 10.82 -3.80 -5.60
N GLU A 20 11.26 -2.57 -5.90
CA GLU A 20 12.08 -1.77 -4.99
C GLU A 20 11.30 -1.35 -3.75
N ARG A 21 10.09 -0.80 -3.92
CA ARG A 21 9.23 -0.41 -2.80
C ARG A 21 8.83 -1.61 -1.94
N TRP A 22 8.60 -2.76 -2.56
CA TRP A 22 8.35 -3.99 -1.81
C TRP A 22 9.59 -4.46 -1.01
N ARG A 23 10.79 -4.44 -1.61
CA ARG A 23 12.04 -4.71 -0.87
C ARG A 23 12.26 -3.74 0.29
N HIS A 24 11.92 -2.47 0.11
CA HIS A 24 11.96 -1.48 1.17
C HIS A 24 11.00 -1.84 2.31
N ALA A 25 9.74 -2.16 2.01
CA ALA A 25 8.74 -2.58 3.00
C ALA A 25 9.16 -3.83 3.78
N LYS A 26 9.82 -4.80 3.12
CA LYS A 26 10.36 -6.02 3.77
C LYS A 26 11.44 -5.77 4.83
N ARG A 27 11.96 -4.55 4.96
CA ARG A 27 12.88 -4.17 6.05
C ARG A 27 12.15 -3.99 7.39
N HIS A 28 10.82 -3.81 7.36
CA HIS A 28 10.00 -3.76 8.59
C HIS A 28 9.81 -5.16 9.18
N ARG A 29 9.82 -5.24 10.51
CA ARG A 29 9.74 -6.52 11.24
C ARG A 29 8.45 -7.28 10.89
N GLY A 30 8.59 -8.56 10.51
CA GLY A 30 7.48 -9.43 10.17
C GLY A 30 6.95 -9.29 8.72
N MET A 31 7.47 -8.35 7.93
CA MET A 31 7.15 -8.24 6.51
C MET A 31 7.97 -9.27 5.71
N ASN A 32 7.29 -10.11 4.93
CA ASN A 32 7.89 -11.11 4.05
C ASN A 32 6.97 -11.38 2.84
N ASP A 33 7.41 -12.20 1.88
CA ASP A 33 6.67 -12.42 0.63
C ASP A 33 5.29 -13.10 0.84
N GLU A 34 5.05 -13.80 1.95
CA GLU A 34 3.73 -14.36 2.30
C GLU A 34 2.71 -13.30 2.76
N ILE A 35 3.21 -12.11 3.14
CA ILE A 35 2.38 -10.96 3.53
C ILE A 35 1.94 -10.14 2.31
N LEU A 36 2.62 -10.25 1.16
CA LEU A 36 2.32 -9.48 -0.05
C LEU A 36 0.84 -9.58 -0.48
N PRO A 37 0.21 -10.77 -0.54
CA PRO A 37 -1.22 -10.86 -0.88
C PRO A 37 -2.12 -10.09 0.09
N LYS A 38 -1.79 -10.10 1.39
CA LYS A 38 -2.52 -9.36 2.42
C LYS A 38 -2.37 -7.85 2.23
N VAL A 39 -1.17 -7.37 1.92
CA VAL A 39 -0.89 -5.95 1.57
C VAL A 39 -1.73 -5.49 0.39
N LEU A 40 -1.76 -6.27 -0.70
CA LEU A 40 -2.58 -5.94 -1.88
C LEU A 40 -4.07 -5.95 -1.53
N SER A 41 -4.53 -6.89 -0.68
CA SER A 41 -5.93 -6.91 -0.22
C SER A 41 -6.30 -5.72 0.68
N THR A 42 -5.33 -5.17 1.43
CA THR A 42 -5.53 -3.93 2.20
C THR A 42 -5.87 -2.78 1.28
N LEU A 43 -5.13 -2.61 0.18
CA LEU A 43 -5.40 -1.57 -0.82
C LEU A 43 -6.78 -1.76 -1.48
N ARG A 44 -7.14 -2.98 -1.87
CA ARG A 44 -8.44 -3.25 -2.54
C ARG A 44 -9.65 -2.98 -1.67
N GLU A 45 -9.57 -3.32 -0.38
CA GLU A 45 -10.78 -3.46 0.44
C GLU A 45 -10.94 -2.37 1.50
N SER A 46 -9.85 -1.77 1.99
CA SER A 46 -9.95 -0.78 3.06
C SER A 46 -10.36 0.59 2.55
N ARG A 47 -10.85 1.43 3.46
CA ARG A 47 -10.99 2.87 3.18
C ARG A 47 -9.64 3.55 3.37
N ARG A 48 -9.35 4.52 2.51
CA ARG A 48 -8.19 5.40 2.67
C ARG A 48 -8.47 6.47 3.71
N ARG A 49 -7.44 6.88 4.43
CA ARG A 49 -7.45 8.07 5.29
C ARG A 49 -6.26 8.93 4.88
N GLN A 50 -6.48 10.23 4.77
CA GLN A 50 -5.38 11.16 4.49
C GLN A 50 -4.38 11.14 5.66
N GLU A 51 -3.10 11.18 5.34
CA GLU A 51 -2.01 11.26 6.30
C GLU A 51 -1.60 12.72 6.48
N GLU A 52 -2.07 13.35 7.55
CA GLU A 52 -1.72 14.75 7.83
C GLU A 52 -0.22 14.92 8.10
N PRO A 53 0.41 16.01 7.64
CA PRO A 53 -0.18 17.18 6.96
C PRO A 53 -0.24 17.06 5.41
N PHE A 54 0.08 15.88 4.86
CA PHE A 54 0.22 15.71 3.41
C PHE A 54 -1.16 15.52 2.76
N SER A 55 -1.48 16.36 1.77
CA SER A 55 -2.75 16.28 1.01
C SER A 55 -2.79 15.12 0.02
N ASP A 56 -1.61 14.63 -0.37
CA ASP A 56 -1.40 13.64 -1.41
C ASP A 56 -0.98 12.27 -0.86
N VAL A 57 -0.83 12.13 0.47
CA VAL A 57 -0.47 10.85 1.09
C VAL A 57 -1.68 10.28 1.82
N PHE A 58 -1.94 9.01 1.56
CA PHE A 58 -3.06 8.28 2.12
C PHE A 58 -2.59 6.96 2.73
N ARG A 59 -3.11 6.66 3.92
CA ARG A 59 -2.96 5.36 4.55
C ARG A 59 -4.20 4.49 4.35
N TYR A 60 -3.93 3.21 4.12
CA TYR A 60 -4.90 2.12 4.03
C TYR A 60 -4.63 1.18 5.20
N GLU A 61 -5.65 0.85 5.97
CA GLU A 61 -5.52 0.01 7.16
C GLU A 61 -6.53 -1.13 7.12
N LYS A 62 -6.05 -2.36 7.37
CA LYS A 62 -6.93 -3.53 7.44
C LYS A 62 -6.47 -4.50 8.53
N PRO A 63 -7.36 -4.93 9.44
CA PRO A 63 -7.04 -5.92 10.45
C PRO A 63 -6.92 -7.32 9.83
N PHE A 64 -6.02 -8.13 10.39
CA PHE A 64 -5.86 -9.54 10.03
C PHE A 64 -5.65 -10.38 11.29
N ARG A 65 -6.22 -11.59 11.30
CA ARG A 65 -5.91 -12.59 12.32
C ARG A 65 -4.63 -13.35 11.94
N GLY A 66 -3.83 -13.71 12.94
CA GLY A 66 -2.64 -14.54 12.74
C GLY A 66 -1.50 -13.86 12.00
N LEU A 67 -1.35 -12.54 12.10
CA LEU A 67 -0.12 -11.89 11.64
C LEU A 67 1.07 -12.31 12.53
N PRO A 68 2.29 -12.34 11.98
CA PRO A 68 3.49 -12.66 12.75
C PRO A 68 3.63 -11.76 13.98
N LEU A 69 4.27 -12.29 15.03
CA LEU A 69 4.72 -11.49 16.19
C LEU A 69 3.59 -10.78 16.95
N GLY A 70 2.33 -11.22 16.78
CA GLY A 70 1.18 -10.65 17.49
C GLY A 70 0.65 -9.33 16.92
N TYR A 71 1.14 -8.89 15.75
CA TYR A 71 0.55 -7.75 15.05
C TYR A 71 -0.93 -8.00 14.72
N LYS A 72 -1.72 -6.93 14.58
CA LYS A 72 -3.18 -7.02 14.40
C LYS A 72 -3.68 -6.46 13.09
N LYS A 73 -2.89 -5.62 12.42
CA LYS A 73 -3.27 -5.00 11.15
C LYS A 73 -2.07 -4.74 10.25
N ILE A 74 -2.38 -4.57 8.97
CA ILE A 74 -1.44 -4.10 7.96
C ILE A 74 -1.79 -2.65 7.64
N ILE A 75 -0.77 -1.81 7.56
CA ILE A 75 -0.86 -0.43 7.08
C ILE A 75 -0.11 -0.33 5.75
N VAL A 76 -0.74 0.29 4.76
CA VAL A 76 -0.13 0.58 3.45
C VAL A 76 -0.23 2.07 3.21
N VAL A 77 0.90 2.71 2.90
CA VAL A 77 0.97 4.16 2.65
C VAL A 77 1.16 4.37 1.15
N VAL A 78 0.29 5.17 0.56
CA VAL A 78 0.21 5.43 -0.87
C VAL A 78 0.32 6.92 -1.09
N LYS A 79 1.14 7.32 -2.06
CA LYS A 79 1.15 8.68 -2.58
C LYS A 79 0.28 8.75 -3.82
N PHE A 80 -0.61 9.72 -3.86
CA PHE A 80 -1.45 10.05 -4.99
C PHE A 80 -0.78 11.15 -5.78
N GLU A 81 -0.42 10.88 -7.02
CA GLU A 81 0.21 11.83 -7.91
C GLU A 81 -0.44 11.73 -9.28
N PHE A 82 -0.24 12.74 -10.11
CA PHE A 82 -0.61 12.72 -11.52
C PHE A 82 0.66 12.71 -12.38
N ASP A 83 0.58 12.10 -13.56
CA ASP A 83 1.67 12.15 -14.52
C ASP A 83 1.94 13.61 -14.92
N PRO A 84 3.17 14.13 -14.75
CA PRO A 84 3.49 15.51 -15.11
C PRO A 84 3.34 15.79 -16.61
N SER A 85 3.42 14.77 -17.46
CA SER A 85 3.23 14.86 -18.91
C SER A 85 1.75 14.75 -19.29
N ASN A 86 0.92 14.16 -18.43
CA ASN A 86 -0.52 14.05 -18.64
C ASN A 86 -1.25 14.06 -17.29
N VAL A 87 -1.69 15.24 -16.86
CA VAL A 87 -2.36 15.46 -15.58
C VAL A 87 -3.69 14.71 -15.42
N TYR A 88 -4.23 14.13 -16.49
CA TYR A 88 -5.43 13.28 -16.43
C TYR A 88 -5.12 11.83 -16.08
N HIS A 89 -3.83 11.45 -16.03
CA HIS A 89 -3.40 10.10 -15.70
C HIS A 89 -2.87 10.05 -14.28
N GLU A 90 -3.53 9.26 -13.45
CA GLU A 90 -3.06 9.00 -12.09
C GLU A 90 -1.77 8.18 -12.10
N ASN A 91 -0.84 8.56 -11.24
CA ASN A 91 0.45 7.92 -11.01
C ASN A 91 0.59 7.51 -9.54
N ASN A 92 -0.46 6.93 -8.96
CA ASN A 92 -0.49 6.60 -7.54
C ASN A 92 0.42 5.40 -7.23
N PHE A 93 1.25 5.50 -6.20
CA PHE A 93 2.20 4.44 -5.86
C PHE A 93 2.34 4.18 -4.37
N VAL A 94 2.64 2.92 -4.05
CA VAL A 94 2.95 2.50 -2.67
C VAL A 94 4.30 3.07 -2.25
N MET A 95 4.30 3.91 -1.22
CA MET A 95 5.52 4.42 -0.59
C MET A 95 6.15 3.37 0.32
N THR A 96 5.32 2.71 1.14
CA THR A 96 5.74 1.66 2.09
C THR A 96 4.54 0.86 2.60
N ALA A 97 4.81 -0.27 3.26
CA ALA A 97 3.82 -1.07 3.97
C ALA A 97 4.46 -1.69 5.22
N TYR A 98 3.69 -1.86 6.29
CA TYR A 98 4.19 -2.43 7.54
C TYR A 98 3.07 -3.06 8.39
N LEU A 99 3.46 -3.90 9.34
CA LEU A 99 2.57 -4.49 10.33
C LEU A 99 2.44 -3.56 11.56
N HIS A 100 1.25 -3.49 12.14
CA HIS A 100 0.98 -2.69 13.33
C HIS A 100 0.07 -3.43 14.32
N TYR A 101 0.15 -3.04 15.60
CA TYR A 101 -0.68 -3.58 16.68
C TYR A 101 -2.08 -2.96 16.74
#